data_AF-A0A2T1CFM3-F1
#
_entry.id   AF-A0A2T1CFM3-F1
#
_cell.length_a   1.000
_cell.length_b   1.000
_cell.length_c   1.000
_cell.angle_alpha   90.00
_cell.angle_beta   90.00
_cell.angle_gamma   90.00
#
_symmetry.space_group_name_H-M   'P 1'
#
loop_
_entity.id
_entity.type
_entity.pdbx_description
1 polymer ?
#
loop_
_entity_poly.entity_id
_entity_poly.type
_entity_poly.pdbx_seq_one_letter_code
_entity_poly.pdbx_strand_id
1 'polypeptide(L)'
;MMNDMEPGSNSLANLQPNPPNLRPNPQPEPSVTIWETIAIVAGAVFLVAIGLAGLGVKAINNAFEPERAEAIARSIITYDLPESQGRFGTNLGGARMAVIASRNLPTELSPPSTEDASFPAAIELLIARTPISQESEEIPSDTEISHEFFSGFSFLYPVEGAFEITNSRIEYREFCGGVAPVVVQIGMLTIPEQNPVRAVRYGVRAERDPDRYLAVIAAVGQDSPDNALNLFRSIRCTSTPAQPLPVL
;
A
#
# COMPACT_ATOMS: atom_id res chain seq x y z
N MET A 1 -55.96 26.13 21.99
CA MET A 1 -56.20 24.74 21.55
C MET A 1 -55.83 23.87 22.76
N MET A 2 -56.74 23.42 23.64
CA MET A 2 -58.19 23.08 23.44
C MET A 2 -58.30 22.04 22.31
N ASN A 3 -58.76 20.80 22.45
CA ASN A 3 -59.62 20.05 23.42
C ASN A 3 -59.05 18.60 23.56
N ASP A 4 -59.42 17.65 24.44
CA ASP A 4 -60.27 17.51 25.66
C ASP A 4 -59.75 16.24 26.42
N MET A 5 -59.98 15.93 27.71
CA MET A 5 -61.17 15.80 28.60
C MET A 5 -61.96 14.47 28.50
N GLU A 6 -61.50 13.46 29.26
CA GLU A 6 -62.28 12.38 29.96
C GLU A 6 -63.24 11.46 29.14
N PRO A 7 -63.95 10.46 29.73
CA PRO A 7 -63.77 9.72 31.01
C PRO A 7 -63.74 8.17 30.84
N GLY A 8 -63.74 7.42 31.94
CA GLY A 8 -64.17 5.99 31.98
C GLY A 8 -63.15 5.06 32.65
N SER A 9 -63.20 4.83 33.96
CA SER A 9 -64.18 3.94 34.63
C SER A 9 -64.47 2.65 33.85
N ASN A 10 -63.86 1.55 34.28
CA ASN A 10 -64.65 0.45 34.85
C ASN A 10 -63.77 -0.43 35.74
N SER A 11 -63.98 -0.29 37.06
CA SER A 11 -63.42 -1.20 38.05
C SER A 11 -64.17 -2.52 37.98
N LEU A 12 -63.55 -3.54 37.40
CA LEU A 12 -63.90 -4.94 37.66
C LEU A 12 -62.79 -5.53 38.53
N ALA A 13 -63.10 -5.67 39.82
CA ALA A 13 -62.30 -6.42 40.77
C ALA A 13 -62.30 -7.90 40.39
N ASN A 14 -61.42 -8.27 39.46
CA ASN A 14 -61.22 -9.66 39.09
C ASN A 14 -60.51 -10.35 40.26
N LEU A 15 -61.25 -11.14 41.03
CA LEU A 15 -60.75 -11.99 42.10
C LEU A 15 -59.94 -13.14 41.49
N GLN A 16 -58.76 -12.79 40.99
CA GLN A 16 -57.80 -13.72 40.45
C GLN A 16 -57.26 -14.53 41.65
N PRO A 17 -57.53 -15.84 41.73
CA PRO A 17 -57.05 -16.65 42.85
C PRO A 17 -55.53 -16.54 42.88
N ASN A 18 -54.98 -16.21 44.06
CA ASN A 18 -53.52 -16.17 44.25
C ASN A 18 -52.94 -17.45 43.65
N PRO A 19 -52.03 -17.37 42.66
CA PRO A 19 -51.43 -18.55 42.09
C PRO A 19 -50.79 -19.35 43.24
N PRO A 20 -50.88 -20.69 43.22
CA PRO A 20 -50.27 -21.50 44.27
C PRO A 20 -48.83 -21.06 44.43
N ASN A 21 -48.42 -20.83 45.69
CA ASN A 21 -47.14 -20.22 46.04
C ASN A 21 -46.02 -21.17 45.59
N LEU A 22 -45.62 -21.03 44.33
CA LEU A 22 -44.56 -21.76 43.66
C LEU A 22 -43.27 -21.33 44.33
N ARG A 23 -42.94 -22.03 45.42
CA ARG A 23 -41.64 -21.95 46.08
C ARG A 23 -40.60 -21.97 44.96
N PRO A 24 -39.69 -20.98 44.89
CA PRO A 24 -38.66 -20.95 43.87
C PRO A 24 -37.95 -22.29 43.88
N ASN A 25 -38.16 -23.10 42.84
CA ASN A 25 -37.41 -24.33 42.68
C ASN A 25 -35.96 -23.87 42.53
N PRO A 26 -35.04 -24.21 43.47
CA PRO A 26 -33.69 -23.70 43.42
C PRO A 26 -33.07 -24.22 42.13
N GLN A 27 -33.01 -23.36 41.11
CA GLN A 27 -32.36 -23.73 39.86
C GLN A 27 -30.90 -24.00 40.21
N PRO A 28 -30.37 -25.20 39.90
CA PRO A 28 -29.00 -25.52 40.24
C PRO A 28 -28.10 -24.46 39.62
N GLU A 29 -27.35 -23.75 40.46
CA GLU A 29 -26.44 -22.71 39.98
C GLU A 29 -25.50 -23.36 38.94
N PRO A 30 -25.47 -22.87 37.70
CA PRO A 30 -24.67 -23.48 36.65
C PRO A 30 -23.20 -23.34 37.02
N SER A 31 -22.58 -24.46 37.43
CA SER A 31 -21.18 -24.53 37.81
C SER A 31 -20.29 -24.47 36.56
N VAL A 32 -20.20 -23.28 35.97
CA VAL A 32 -19.26 -22.96 34.89
C VAL A 32 -17.86 -23.38 35.31
N THR A 33 -17.31 -24.37 34.61
CA THR A 33 -16.01 -24.93 34.95
C THR A 33 -14.92 -24.00 34.44
N ILE A 34 -13.81 -23.82 35.16
CA ILE A 34 -12.72 -22.91 34.77
C ILE A 34 -12.24 -23.17 33.32
N TRP A 35 -12.24 -24.44 32.89
CA TRP A 35 -11.93 -24.85 31.52
C TRP A 35 -12.89 -24.32 30.46
N GLU A 36 -14.17 -24.16 30.78
CA GLU A 36 -15.18 -23.59 29.88
C GLU A 36 -14.90 -22.09 29.63
N THR A 37 -14.59 -21.33 30.68
CA THR A 37 -14.15 -19.93 30.57
C THR A 37 -12.88 -19.81 29.72
N ILE A 38 -11.89 -20.68 29.93
CA ILE A 38 -10.66 -20.69 29.12
C ILE A 38 -10.97 -21.00 27.65
N ALA A 39 -11.83 -21.98 27.36
CA ALA A 39 -12.22 -22.34 26.01
C ALA A 39 -12.97 -21.20 25.30
N ILE A 40 -13.88 -20.52 25.99
CA ILE A 40 -14.61 -19.35 25.48
C ILE A 40 -13.66 -18.20 25.15
N VAL A 41 -12.74 -17.86 26.07
CA VAL A 41 -11.77 -16.77 25.85
C VAL A 41 -10.80 -17.11 24.72
N ALA A 42 -10.26 -18.33 24.68
CA ALA A 42 -9.39 -18.78 23.60
C ALA A 42 -10.12 -18.76 22.23
N GLY A 43 -11.36 -19.21 22.18
CA GLY A 43 -12.21 -19.14 20.99
C GLY A 43 -12.46 -17.70 20.53
N ALA A 44 -12.74 -16.78 21.45
CA ALA A 44 -12.94 -15.36 21.14
C ALA A 44 -11.66 -14.71 20.57
N VAL A 45 -10.51 -14.95 21.20
CA VAL A 45 -9.21 -14.45 20.70
C VAL A 45 -8.89 -15.02 19.32
N PHE A 46 -9.15 -16.32 19.09
CA PHE A 46 -8.93 -16.97 17.81
C PHE A 46 -9.83 -16.41 16.69
N LEU A 47 -11.10 -16.13 16.99
CA LEU A 47 -12.02 -15.47 16.06
C LEU A 47 -11.57 -14.05 15.71
N VAL A 48 -11.08 -13.26 16.67
CA VAL A 48 -10.51 -11.93 16.42
C VAL A 48 -9.26 -12.04 15.53
N ALA A 49 -8.37 -12.99 15.80
CA ALA A 49 -7.16 -13.22 15.00
C ALA A 49 -7.50 -13.60 13.55
N ILE A 50 -8.47 -14.49 13.33
CA ILE A 50 -8.96 -14.84 11.98
C ILE A 50 -9.60 -13.63 11.30
N GLY A 51 -10.41 -12.84 12.01
CA GLY A 51 -11.04 -11.63 11.47
C GLY A 51 -10.01 -10.61 10.97
N LEU A 52 -8.97 -10.34 11.78
CA LEU A 52 -7.87 -9.46 11.42
C LEU A 52 -7.04 -10.01 10.24
N ALA A 53 -6.77 -11.32 10.21
CA ALA A 53 -6.06 -11.96 9.10
C ALA A 53 -6.85 -11.84 7.78
N GLY A 54 -8.17 -12.06 7.81
CA GLY A 54 -9.04 -11.89 6.64
C GLY A 54 -9.09 -10.46 6.11
N LEU A 55 -9.13 -9.47 7.01
CA LEU A 55 -9.02 -8.06 6.65
C LEU A 55 -7.65 -7.72 6.04
N GLY A 56 -6.56 -8.26 6.60
CA GLY A 56 -5.20 -8.09 6.10
C GLY A 56 -5.04 -8.62 4.67
N VAL A 57 -5.50 -9.86 4.39
CA VAL A 57 -5.48 -10.45 3.04
C VAL A 57 -6.29 -9.61 2.05
N LYS A 58 -7.48 -9.11 2.43
CA LYS A 58 -8.26 -8.23 1.55
C LYS A 58 -7.55 -6.90 1.28
N ALA A 59 -6.94 -6.29 2.30
CA ALA A 59 -6.19 -5.05 2.15
C ALA A 59 -4.98 -5.21 1.22
N ILE A 60 -4.26 -6.33 1.33
CA ILE A 60 -3.17 -6.72 0.44
C ILE A 60 -3.68 -6.90 -0.99
N ASN A 61 -4.68 -7.75 -1.22
CA ASN A 61 -5.21 -8.00 -2.56
C ASN A 61 -5.71 -6.72 -3.25
N ASN A 62 -6.41 -5.85 -2.51
CA ASN A 62 -6.83 -4.53 -3.00
C ASN A 62 -5.65 -3.57 -3.26
N ALA A 63 -4.48 -3.78 -2.65
CA ALA A 63 -3.30 -2.96 -2.92
C ALA A 63 -2.53 -3.44 -4.17
N PHE A 64 -2.64 -4.72 -4.53
CA PHE A 64 -2.04 -5.30 -5.75
C PHE A 64 -2.98 -5.23 -6.98
N GLU A 65 -4.12 -4.54 -6.88
CA GLU A 65 -5.06 -4.35 -7.99
C GLU A 65 -4.48 -3.38 -9.06
N PRO A 66 -4.24 -3.82 -10.31
CA PRO A 66 -3.50 -3.04 -11.31
C PRO A 66 -4.14 -1.70 -11.67
N GLU A 67 -5.47 -1.67 -11.84
CA GLU A 67 -6.22 -0.46 -12.20
C GLU A 67 -6.16 0.58 -11.07
N ARG A 68 -6.23 0.11 -9.82
CA ARG A 68 -6.14 0.97 -8.63
C ARG A 68 -4.73 1.54 -8.46
N ALA A 69 -3.71 0.72 -8.67
CA ALA A 69 -2.31 1.15 -8.69
C ALA A 69 -2.06 2.23 -9.74
N GLU A 70 -2.58 2.06 -10.96
CA GLU A 70 -2.47 3.05 -12.02
C GLU A 70 -3.30 4.32 -11.74
N ALA A 71 -4.50 4.21 -11.16
CA ALA A 71 -5.30 5.36 -10.76
C ALA A 71 -4.63 6.19 -9.66
N ILE A 72 -4.04 5.53 -8.64
CA ILE A 72 -3.26 6.20 -7.60
C ILE A 72 -2.04 6.89 -8.23
N ALA A 73 -1.32 6.19 -9.11
CA ALA A 73 -0.17 6.72 -9.83
C ALA A 73 -0.48 8.01 -10.60
N ARG A 74 -1.51 7.97 -11.45
CA ARG A 74 -1.99 9.11 -12.24
C ARG A 74 -2.54 10.26 -11.37
N SER A 75 -2.98 9.97 -10.14
CA SER A 75 -3.37 11.00 -9.17
C SER A 75 -2.18 11.74 -8.51
N ILE A 76 -0.97 11.17 -8.59
CA ILE A 76 0.27 11.76 -8.07
C ILE A 76 1.00 12.52 -9.17
N ILE A 77 1.27 11.86 -10.31
CA ILE A 77 1.99 12.41 -11.45
C ILE A 77 1.37 11.95 -12.79
N THR A 78 1.58 12.73 -13.85
CA THR A 78 1.50 12.22 -15.22
C THR A 78 2.87 11.69 -15.67
N TYR A 79 2.88 10.60 -16.42
CA TYR A 79 4.06 9.96 -17.00
C TYR A 79 3.72 9.34 -18.36
N ASP A 80 4.74 9.10 -19.18
CA ASP A 80 4.64 8.38 -20.44
C ASP A 80 5.49 7.10 -20.35
N LEU A 81 4.81 5.97 -20.18
CA LEU A 81 5.39 4.63 -20.12
C LEU A 81 4.56 3.73 -21.04
N PRO A 82 5.07 3.32 -22.22
CA PRO A 82 4.32 2.47 -23.14
C PRO A 82 4.01 1.12 -22.47
N GLU A 83 2.81 0.61 -22.73
CA GLU A 83 2.34 -0.67 -22.19
C GLU A 83 2.50 -0.80 -20.66
N SER A 84 2.27 0.30 -19.93
CA SER A 84 2.32 0.28 -18.47
C SER A 84 1.23 -0.60 -17.85
N GLN A 85 1.52 -1.14 -16.67
CA GLN A 85 0.59 -1.82 -15.79
C GLN A 85 0.91 -1.45 -14.35
N GLY A 86 -0.10 -1.00 -13.59
CA GLY A 86 0.04 -0.85 -12.14
C GLY A 86 0.30 -2.20 -11.46
N ARG A 87 1.19 -2.24 -10.47
CA ARG A 87 1.56 -3.46 -9.73
C ARG A 87 1.27 -3.35 -8.24
N PHE A 88 1.39 -2.15 -7.67
CA PHE A 88 1.06 -1.88 -6.28
C PHE A 88 0.50 -0.47 -6.14
N GLY A 89 -0.48 -0.27 -5.27
CA GLY A 89 -1.14 1.01 -5.03
C GLY A 89 -1.79 1.08 -3.66
N THR A 90 -1.37 2.04 -2.83
CA THR A 90 -1.92 2.25 -1.49
C THR A 90 -2.14 3.73 -1.16
N ASN A 91 -3.05 3.97 -0.21
CA ASN A 91 -3.34 5.27 0.37
C ASN A 91 -3.51 5.08 1.88
N LEU A 92 -2.52 5.50 2.66
CA LEU A 92 -2.43 5.30 4.11
C LEU A 92 -2.19 6.64 4.78
N GLY A 93 -3.10 7.09 5.64
CA GLY A 93 -2.97 8.38 6.33
C GLY A 93 -2.82 9.58 5.38
N GLY A 94 -3.29 9.51 4.13
CA GLY A 94 -3.09 10.57 3.13
C GLY A 94 -1.76 10.48 2.36
N ALA A 95 -0.81 9.65 2.80
CA ALA A 95 0.31 9.22 1.98
C ALA A 95 -0.21 8.30 0.86
N ARG A 96 0.08 8.65 -0.39
CA ARG A 96 -0.24 7.84 -1.57
C ARG A 96 1.04 7.25 -2.13
N MET A 97 1.05 5.97 -2.44
CA MET A 97 2.19 5.30 -3.08
C MET A 97 1.69 4.36 -4.16
N ALA A 98 2.37 4.33 -5.30
CA ALA A 98 2.10 3.40 -6.39
C ALA A 98 3.40 2.92 -7.05
N VAL A 99 3.35 1.71 -7.61
CA VAL A 99 4.39 1.12 -8.45
C VAL A 99 3.77 0.76 -9.79
N ILE A 100 4.35 1.28 -10.87
CA ILE A 100 3.96 0.98 -12.25
C ILE A 100 5.14 0.29 -12.93
N ALA A 101 4.85 -0.74 -13.71
CA ALA A 101 5.84 -1.50 -14.48
C ALA A 101 5.46 -1.53 -15.95
N SER A 102 6.42 -1.65 -16.87
CA SER A 102 6.13 -2.14 -18.22
C SER A 102 5.57 -3.57 -18.16
N ARG A 103 4.58 -3.92 -18.97
CA ARG A 103 3.97 -5.27 -19.01
C ARG A 103 5.00 -6.40 -19.16
N ASN A 104 6.09 -6.13 -19.88
CA ASN A 104 7.16 -7.10 -20.15
C ASN A 104 8.11 -7.37 -18.97
N LEU A 105 7.83 -6.85 -17.75
CA LEU A 105 8.53 -7.30 -16.54
C LEU A 105 8.16 -8.78 -16.26
N PRO A 106 9.13 -9.72 -16.30
CA PRO A 106 8.89 -11.08 -15.84
C PRO A 106 8.50 -11.04 -14.36
N THR A 107 7.25 -11.42 -14.10
CA THR A 107 6.62 -11.33 -12.77
C THR A 107 6.91 -12.56 -11.92
N GLU A 108 7.37 -13.64 -12.56
CA GLU A 108 7.90 -14.84 -11.92
C GLU A 108 9.39 -14.95 -12.26
N LEU A 109 10.19 -15.38 -11.28
CA LEU A 109 11.60 -15.79 -11.45
C LEU A 109 11.72 -17.14 -12.19
N SER A 110 10.76 -17.45 -13.07
CA SER A 110 10.78 -18.65 -13.90
C SER A 110 12.00 -18.58 -14.82
N PRO A 111 12.94 -19.52 -14.73
CA PRO A 111 14.14 -19.47 -15.56
C PRO A 111 13.75 -19.54 -17.03
N PRO A 112 14.36 -18.73 -17.91
CA PRO A 112 14.06 -18.80 -19.33
C PRO A 112 14.40 -20.18 -19.86
N SER A 113 13.43 -20.83 -20.51
CA SER A 113 13.53 -22.23 -20.95
C SER A 113 14.44 -22.47 -22.18
N THR A 114 15.28 -21.50 -22.52
CA THR A 114 16.15 -21.51 -23.72
C THR A 114 17.37 -20.61 -23.52
N GLU A 115 18.54 -21.10 -23.94
CA GLU A 115 19.86 -20.47 -23.69
C GLU A 115 20.08 -19.10 -24.37
N ASP A 116 19.21 -18.70 -25.29
CA ASP A 116 19.26 -17.41 -26.03
C ASP A 116 18.39 -16.29 -25.41
N ALA A 117 17.81 -16.50 -24.22
CA ALA A 117 16.90 -15.53 -23.61
C ALA A 117 17.62 -14.31 -23.03
N SER A 118 17.85 -13.30 -23.86
CA SER A 118 18.14 -11.94 -23.39
C SER A 118 17.01 -11.43 -22.49
N PHE A 119 17.31 -11.01 -21.27
CA PHE A 119 16.32 -10.44 -20.36
C PHE A 119 15.63 -9.23 -21.03
N PRO A 120 14.28 -9.15 -21.03
CA PRO A 120 13.57 -8.09 -21.73
C PRO A 120 13.90 -6.72 -21.15
N ALA A 121 13.95 -5.70 -22.01
CA ALA A 121 14.05 -4.33 -21.54
C ALA A 121 12.83 -3.98 -20.68
N ALA A 122 13.09 -3.64 -19.42
CA ALA A 122 12.10 -3.57 -18.36
C ALA A 122 12.24 -2.25 -17.62
N ILE A 123 11.12 -1.58 -17.31
CA ILE A 123 11.12 -0.32 -16.57
C ILE A 123 10.06 -0.39 -15.46
N GLU A 124 10.47 -0.01 -14.25
CA GLU A 124 9.63 0.17 -13.08
C GLU A 124 9.71 1.63 -12.61
N LEU A 125 8.57 2.16 -12.18
CA LEU A 125 8.40 3.49 -11.60
C LEU A 125 7.66 3.35 -10.27
N LEU A 126 8.38 3.51 -9.16
CA LEU A 126 7.79 3.75 -7.85
C LEU A 126 7.59 5.26 -7.67
N ILE A 127 6.42 5.64 -7.16
CA ILE A 127 6.10 7.03 -6.83
C ILE A 127 5.34 7.12 -5.51
N ALA A 128 5.63 8.16 -4.74
CA ALA A 128 4.88 8.50 -3.55
C ALA A 128 4.63 10.01 -3.44
N ARG A 129 3.51 10.37 -2.79
CA ARG A 129 3.12 11.72 -2.39
C ARG A 129 2.72 11.68 -0.92
N THR A 130 3.32 12.52 -0.07
CA THR A 130 2.96 12.64 1.35
C THR A 130 2.72 14.10 1.73
N PRO A 131 1.72 14.41 2.57
CA PRO A 131 1.48 15.78 3.02
C PRO A 131 2.56 16.22 4.02
N ILE A 132 3.11 17.42 3.82
CA ILE A 132 4.11 18.06 4.71
C ILE A 132 3.49 18.39 6.08
N SER A 133 2.20 18.70 6.12
CA SER A 133 1.47 19.09 7.34
C SER A 133 1.23 17.94 8.32
N GLN A 134 1.67 16.72 8.01
CA GLN A 134 1.83 15.70 9.03
C GLN A 134 3.19 15.90 9.66
N GLU A 135 3.13 16.49 10.85
CA GLU A 135 4.22 16.73 11.79
C GLU A 135 4.77 15.38 12.30
N SER A 136 5.37 14.63 11.37
CA SER A 136 6.07 13.38 11.66
C SER A 136 7.40 13.75 12.30
N GLU A 137 7.32 13.88 13.62
CA GLU A 137 8.41 13.89 14.57
C GLU A 137 9.51 12.92 14.10
N GLU A 138 10.72 13.45 13.91
CA GLU A 138 11.95 12.72 13.57
C GLU A 138 11.84 11.63 12.47
N ILE A 139 11.42 12.02 11.26
CA ILE A 139 11.86 11.30 10.05
C ILE A 139 13.39 11.48 9.96
N PRO A 140 14.23 10.42 10.09
CA PRO A 140 15.67 10.57 10.11
C PRO A 140 16.21 11.28 8.86
N SER A 141 17.23 12.11 9.09
CA SER A 141 17.88 13.01 8.12
C SER A 141 18.17 12.32 6.78
N ASP A 142 18.13 13.10 5.69
CA ASP A 142 18.07 12.69 4.27
C ASP A 142 19.04 11.60 3.77
N THR A 143 20.04 11.21 4.57
CA THR A 143 21.05 10.19 4.30
C THR A 143 20.71 8.75 4.71
N GLU A 144 19.81 8.51 5.68
CA GLU A 144 19.59 7.12 6.18
C GLU A 144 18.42 6.41 5.47
N ILE A 145 17.26 7.07 5.35
CA ILE A 145 16.09 6.52 4.64
C ILE A 145 16.41 6.30 3.15
N SER A 146 17.28 7.14 2.58
CA SER A 146 17.75 7.01 1.20
C SER A 146 18.65 5.78 0.95
N HIS A 147 19.11 5.09 2.00
CA HIS A 147 19.84 3.83 1.89
C HIS A 147 18.95 2.60 2.14
N GLU A 148 18.12 2.59 3.20
CA GLU A 148 17.31 1.40 3.53
C GLU A 148 16.11 1.22 2.59
N PHE A 149 15.34 2.29 2.32
CA PHE A 149 14.18 2.24 1.43
C PHE A 149 14.55 2.00 -0.05
N PHE A 150 15.85 2.10 -0.36
CA PHE A 150 16.46 1.91 -1.67
C PHE A 150 17.54 0.80 -1.64
N SER A 151 17.52 -0.09 -0.64
CA SER A 151 18.51 -1.18 -0.54
C SER A 151 18.32 -2.23 -1.64
N GLY A 152 17.08 -2.54 -2.02
CA GLY A 152 16.74 -3.35 -3.19
C GLY A 152 16.75 -2.55 -4.49
N PHE A 153 17.03 -3.20 -5.63
CA PHE A 153 17.06 -2.55 -6.96
C PHE A 153 15.72 -1.94 -7.35
N SER A 154 14.65 -2.71 -7.20
CA SER A 154 13.26 -2.34 -7.50
C SER A 154 12.34 -2.94 -6.43
N PHE A 155 11.11 -2.44 -6.34
CA PHE A 155 10.10 -2.95 -5.41
C PHE A 155 9.62 -4.36 -5.79
N LEU A 156 9.65 -4.69 -7.09
CA LEU A 156 9.21 -5.98 -7.62
C LEU A 156 10.32 -7.05 -7.64
N TYR A 157 11.59 -6.64 -7.53
CA TYR A 157 12.74 -7.53 -7.43
C TYR A 157 13.47 -7.34 -6.07
N PRO A 158 12.92 -7.85 -4.96
CA PRO A 158 13.53 -7.79 -3.62
C PRO A 158 14.69 -8.79 -3.47
N VAL A 159 15.52 -8.94 -4.50
CA VAL A 159 16.73 -9.79 -4.45
C VAL A 159 17.84 -8.94 -3.83
N GLU A 160 17.99 -9.04 -2.51
CA GLU A 160 19.05 -8.36 -1.77
C GLU A 160 20.43 -8.69 -2.36
N GLY A 161 21.26 -7.67 -2.57
CA GLY A 161 22.60 -7.82 -3.15
C GLY A 161 22.64 -8.04 -4.68
N ALA A 162 21.52 -8.12 -5.38
CA ALA A 162 21.52 -8.36 -6.83
C ALA A 162 22.05 -7.19 -7.68
N PHE A 163 22.00 -5.94 -7.20
CA PHE A 163 22.39 -4.77 -8.00
C PHE A 163 23.76 -4.23 -7.58
N GLU A 164 24.78 -4.62 -8.35
CA GLU A 164 26.16 -4.17 -8.20
C GLU A 164 26.33 -2.78 -8.82
N ILE A 165 26.26 -1.74 -8.00
CA ILE A 165 26.46 -0.34 -8.43
C ILE A 165 27.92 -0.14 -8.85
N THR A 166 28.14 0.13 -10.13
CA THR A 166 29.46 0.45 -10.71
C THR A 166 29.75 1.95 -10.74
N ASN A 167 28.70 2.78 -10.76
CA ASN A 167 28.81 4.24 -10.75
C ASN A 167 27.60 4.85 -10.04
N SER A 168 27.83 5.82 -9.16
CA SER A 168 26.79 6.61 -8.49
C SER A 168 27.15 8.09 -8.59
N ARG A 169 26.18 8.92 -8.99
CA ARG A 169 26.36 10.38 -9.09
C ARG A 169 25.06 11.12 -8.82
N ILE A 170 25.17 12.41 -8.47
CA ILE A 170 24.03 13.31 -8.28
C ILE A 170 23.97 14.26 -9.47
N GLU A 171 22.81 14.37 -10.11
CA GLU A 171 22.54 15.27 -11.23
C GLU A 171 21.37 16.19 -10.87
N TYR A 172 21.51 17.50 -11.07
CA TYR A 172 20.39 18.43 -10.90
C TYR A 172 19.50 18.43 -12.14
N ARG A 173 18.22 18.09 -12.00
CA ARG A 173 17.26 17.99 -13.10
C ARG A 173 15.92 18.64 -12.73
N GLU A 174 15.17 19.04 -13.74
CA GLU A 174 13.79 19.48 -13.53
C GLU A 174 12.91 18.30 -13.12
N PHE A 175 12.22 18.44 -12.00
CA PHE A 175 11.22 17.49 -11.51
C PHE A 175 10.06 18.28 -10.90
N CYS A 176 8.84 18.00 -11.35
CA CYS A 176 7.61 18.61 -10.82
C CYS A 176 7.55 20.14 -10.81
N GLY A 177 8.29 20.79 -11.72
CA GLY A 177 8.34 22.25 -11.90
C GLY A 177 9.42 22.97 -11.08
N GLY A 178 10.27 22.23 -10.37
CA GLY A 178 11.47 22.75 -9.69
C GLY A 178 12.73 21.99 -10.12
N VAL A 179 13.91 22.50 -9.78
CA VAL A 179 15.16 21.77 -9.94
C VAL A 179 15.43 20.97 -8.67
N ALA A 180 15.58 19.65 -8.81
CA ALA A 180 15.82 18.73 -7.70
C ALA A 180 17.12 17.92 -7.92
N PRO A 181 17.81 17.50 -6.85
CA PRO A 181 18.91 16.55 -6.95
C PRO A 181 18.36 15.16 -7.30
N VAL A 182 18.91 14.54 -8.34
CA VAL A 182 18.59 13.19 -8.78
C VAL A 182 19.79 12.29 -8.57
N VAL A 183 19.63 11.25 -7.75
CA VAL A 183 20.65 10.22 -7.55
C VAL A 183 20.55 9.25 -8.73
N VAL A 184 21.61 9.15 -9.53
CA VAL A 184 21.72 8.25 -10.68
C VAL A 184 22.75 7.17 -10.36
N GLN A 185 22.29 5.93 -10.26
CA GLN A 185 23.10 4.74 -10.01
C GLN A 185 23.07 3.84 -11.23
N ILE A 186 24.24 3.48 -11.75
CA ILE A 186 24.41 2.56 -12.88
C ILE A 186 25.14 1.33 -12.35
N GLY A 187 24.71 0.15 -12.77
CA GLY A 187 25.24 -1.11 -12.27
C GLY A 187 24.89 -2.30 -13.15
N MET A 188 25.16 -3.48 -12.60
CA MET A 188 24.73 -4.77 -13.14
C MET A 188 23.71 -5.38 -12.18
N LEU A 189 22.61 -5.90 -12.70
CA LEU A 189 21.63 -6.66 -11.96
C LEU A 189 21.86 -8.16 -12.21
N THR A 190 22.27 -8.86 -11.16
CA THR A 190 22.46 -10.32 -11.15
C THR A 190 21.14 -11.00 -10.82
N ILE A 191 20.55 -11.65 -11.83
CA ILE A 191 19.30 -12.41 -11.68
C ILE A 191 19.67 -13.89 -11.54
N PRO A 192 19.05 -14.66 -10.62
CA PRO A 192 19.30 -16.09 -10.51
C PRO A 192 19.18 -16.80 -11.86
N GLU A 193 20.13 -17.69 -12.15
CA GLU A 193 20.17 -18.51 -13.37
C GLU A 193 20.29 -17.71 -14.69
N GLN A 194 20.66 -16.42 -14.63
CA GLN A 194 20.88 -15.57 -15.80
C GLN A 194 22.22 -14.81 -15.72
N ASN A 195 22.73 -14.38 -16.87
CA ASN A 195 23.89 -13.49 -16.91
C ASN A 195 23.55 -12.12 -16.30
N PRO A 196 24.46 -11.44 -15.59
CA PRO A 196 24.22 -10.10 -15.08
C PRO A 196 23.85 -9.13 -16.21
N VAL A 197 22.77 -8.39 -16.04
CA VAL A 197 22.22 -7.47 -17.04
C VAL A 197 22.43 -6.03 -16.64
N ARG A 198 22.72 -5.16 -17.62
CA ARG A 198 22.93 -3.73 -17.36
C ARG A 198 21.65 -3.12 -16.78
N ALA A 199 21.81 -2.36 -15.71
CA ALA A 199 20.71 -1.73 -15.00
C ALA A 199 21.05 -0.31 -14.56
N VAL A 200 20.01 0.52 -14.42
CA VAL A 200 20.11 1.90 -13.92
C VAL A 200 18.98 2.17 -12.94
N ARG A 201 19.26 3.05 -11.98
CA ARG A 201 18.27 3.60 -11.06
C ARG A 201 18.39 5.12 -10.98
N TYR A 202 17.26 5.81 -11.08
CA TYR A 202 17.11 7.25 -10.85
C TYR A 202 16.22 7.45 -9.62
N GLY A 203 16.73 8.04 -8.55
CA GLY A 203 15.95 8.44 -7.38
C GLY A 203 15.88 9.96 -7.27
N VAL A 204 14.68 10.51 -7.06
CA VAL A 204 14.47 11.95 -6.84
C VAL A 204 13.45 12.18 -5.72
N ARG A 205 13.75 13.17 -4.88
CA ARG A 205 12.83 13.74 -3.90
C ARG A 205 12.67 15.23 -4.19
N ALA A 206 11.45 15.74 -4.13
CA ALA A 206 11.17 17.16 -4.19
C ALA A 206 10.04 17.53 -3.23
N GLU A 207 10.09 18.76 -2.72
CA GLU A 207 9.06 19.29 -1.82
C GLU A 207 8.38 20.46 -2.51
N ARG A 208 7.05 20.45 -2.49
CA ARG A 208 6.19 21.44 -3.14
C ARG A 208 4.93 21.57 -2.30
N ASP A 209 4.92 22.60 -1.45
CA ASP A 209 3.86 22.89 -0.49
C ASP A 209 2.44 22.65 -1.07
N PRO A 210 1.58 21.82 -0.42
CA PRO A 210 1.75 21.18 0.89
C PRO A 210 2.27 19.73 0.86
N ASP A 211 2.95 19.30 -0.20
CA ASP A 211 3.30 17.89 -0.45
C ASP A 211 4.81 17.63 -0.64
N ARG A 212 5.28 16.45 -0.21
CA ARG A 212 6.57 15.87 -0.63
C ARG A 212 6.30 14.80 -1.70
N TYR A 213 7.15 14.78 -2.71
CA TYR A 213 7.08 13.83 -3.82
C TYR A 213 8.37 13.00 -3.85
N LEU A 214 8.20 11.70 -4.04
CA LEU A 214 9.26 10.73 -4.26
C LEU A 214 9.02 10.05 -5.60
N ALA A 215 10.05 9.91 -6.42
CA ALA A 215 10.02 9.05 -7.61
C ALA A 215 11.30 8.24 -7.72
N VAL A 216 11.15 6.96 -8.03
CA VAL A 216 12.23 6.01 -8.24
C VAL A 216 11.98 5.28 -9.55
N ILE A 217 12.87 5.44 -10.51
CA ILE A 217 12.83 4.70 -11.78
C ILE A 217 13.93 3.66 -11.73
N ALA A 218 13.58 2.39 -11.88
CA ALA A 218 14.53 1.30 -12.11
C ALA A 218 14.34 0.80 -13.54
N ALA A 219 15.42 0.67 -14.31
CA ALA A 219 15.36 0.11 -15.66
C ALA A 219 16.48 -0.90 -15.90
N VAL A 220 16.17 -1.94 -16.69
CA VAL A 220 17.05 -3.07 -17.00
C VAL A 220 17.12 -3.26 -18.52
N GLY A 221 18.28 -3.69 -19.01
CA GLY A 221 18.57 -3.91 -20.43
C GLY A 221 19.67 -2.99 -20.95
N GLN A 222 20.08 -3.19 -22.20
CA GLN A 222 21.18 -2.41 -22.82
C GLN A 222 20.88 -0.91 -22.83
N ASP A 223 19.66 -0.54 -23.25
CA ASP A 223 19.17 0.84 -23.37
C ASP A 223 18.57 1.39 -22.07
N SER A 224 18.79 0.71 -20.93
CA SER A 224 18.23 1.10 -19.63
C SER A 224 18.48 2.57 -19.23
N PRO A 225 19.66 3.20 -19.47
CA PRO A 225 19.88 4.62 -19.14
C PRO A 225 18.98 5.56 -19.91
N ASP A 226 18.83 5.34 -21.22
CA ASP A 226 18.05 6.22 -22.10
C ASP A 226 16.54 6.02 -21.85
N ASN A 227 16.11 4.77 -21.65
CA ASN A 227 14.74 4.44 -21.29
C ASN A 227 14.32 5.08 -19.94
N ALA A 228 15.15 4.96 -18.91
CA ALA A 228 14.89 5.59 -17.62
C ALA A 228 14.92 7.12 -17.70
N LEU A 229 15.85 7.71 -18.47
CA LEU A 229 15.93 9.16 -18.68
C LEU A 229 14.71 9.71 -19.46
N ASN A 230 14.22 8.97 -20.45
CA ASN A 230 13.02 9.34 -21.21
C ASN A 230 11.78 9.29 -20.32
N LEU A 231 11.61 8.23 -19.53
CA LEU A 231 10.54 8.17 -18.53
C LEU A 231 10.64 9.33 -17.52
N PHE A 232 11.83 9.57 -16.96
CA PHE A 232 12.06 10.69 -16.03
C PHE A 232 11.62 12.04 -16.62
N ARG A 233 12.01 12.31 -17.88
CA ARG A 233 11.64 13.54 -18.60
C ARG A 233 10.14 13.69 -18.84
N SER A 234 9.37 12.61 -18.86
CA SER A 234 7.91 12.63 -19.00
C SER A 234 7.19 13.02 -17.70
N ILE A 235 7.82 12.85 -16.54
CA ILE A 235 7.14 13.01 -15.23
C ILE A 235 6.76 14.47 -14.98
N ARG A 236 5.48 14.71 -14.65
CA ARG A 236 4.99 16.00 -14.13
C ARG A 236 4.08 15.73 -12.92
N CYS A 237 4.28 16.43 -11.81
CA CYS A 237 3.37 16.32 -10.66
C CYS A 237 2.02 16.95 -10.96
N THR A 238 0.96 16.24 -10.55
CA THR A 238 -0.42 16.72 -10.63
C THR A 238 -0.66 17.73 -9.52
N SER A 239 -0.91 19.00 -9.88
CA SER A 239 -1.15 20.08 -8.91
C SER A 239 -2.51 20.00 -8.18
N THR A 240 -3.36 19.06 -8.56
CA THR A 240 -4.68 18.88 -7.96
C THR A 240 -4.54 18.47 -6.48
N PRO A 241 -5.23 19.15 -5.54
CA PRO A 241 -5.32 18.68 -4.17
C PRO A 241 -5.93 17.27 -4.15
N ALA A 242 -5.44 16.43 -3.25
CA ALA A 242 -5.76 15.02 -3.17
C ALA A 242 -7.27 14.77 -2.88
N GLN A 243 -8.11 14.77 -3.92
CA GLN A 243 -9.54 14.41 -3.79
C GLN A 243 -9.63 13.02 -3.15
N PRO A 244 -10.53 12.80 -2.17
CA PRO A 244 -10.69 11.49 -1.56
C PRO A 244 -11.06 10.48 -2.64
N LEU A 245 -10.27 9.42 -2.74
CA LEU A 245 -10.60 8.29 -3.62
C LEU A 245 -11.93 7.69 -3.14
N PRO A 246 -12.82 7.26 -4.04
CA PRO A 246 -14.07 6.60 -3.64
C PRO A 246 -13.75 5.38 -2.77
N VAL A 247 -14.38 5.32 -1.60
CA VAL A 247 -14.29 4.16 -0.71
C VAL A 247 -15.23 3.10 -1.26
N LEU A 248 -14.66 1.97 -1.70
CA LEU A 248 -15.36 0.77 -2.18
C LEU A 248 -15.44 -0.29 -1.07
#